data_AF-A0A954CJX2-F1
#
_entry.id   AF-A0A954CJX2-F1
#
_cell.length_a   1.000
_cell.length_b   1.000
_cell.length_c   1.000
_cell.angle_alpha   90.00
_cell.angle_beta   90.00
_cell.angle_gamma   90.00
#
_symmetry.space_group_name_H-M   'P 1'
#
loop_
_entity.id
_entity.type
_entity.pdbx_description
1 polymer ?
#
loop_
_entity_poly.entity_id
_entity_poly.type
_entity_poly.pdbx_seq_one_letter_code
_entity_poly.pdbx_strand_id
1 'polypeptide(L)'
;MIQSRSLVLVANALILLVFGSCSNDSQAGTKSDASVSSSHVGRNVTNMSASEKWNLLTSEMTRDDVTQLLGQPKNSRRRMSAVSREFRSLPQEEQRRIMARTEESRFEYGAFNVHFSQLGKIIKVTSGNPDSRESRELVRFVEE
;
A
#
# COMPACT_ATOMS: atom_id res chain seq x y z
N MET A 1 -40.31 0.43 57.17
CA MET A 1 -39.96 1.11 55.91
C MET A 1 -39.79 0.06 54.84
N ILE A 2 -40.65 0.07 53.82
CA ILE A 2 -40.49 -0.73 52.60
C ILE A 2 -40.30 0.29 51.48
N GLN A 3 -39.14 0.26 50.81
CA GLN A 3 -38.89 1.05 49.61
C GLN A 3 -38.35 0.14 48.51
N SER A 4 -38.92 0.36 47.33
CA SER A 4 -39.03 -0.54 46.20
C SER A 4 -37.91 -0.35 45.17
N ARG A 5 -37.53 -1.47 44.50
CA ARG A 5 -37.11 -1.68 43.08
C ARG A 5 -35.96 -0.79 42.53
N SER A 6 -34.94 -1.31 41.86
CA SER A 6 -35.02 -2.06 40.60
C SER A 6 -33.75 -2.88 40.29
N LEU A 7 -33.97 -4.04 39.66
CA LEU A 7 -32.96 -4.90 39.06
C LEU A 7 -32.74 -4.45 37.61
N VAL A 8 -31.51 -4.09 37.24
CA VAL A 8 -31.16 -3.81 35.84
C VAL A 8 -30.67 -5.11 35.20
N LEU A 9 -31.53 -5.71 34.37
CA LEU A 9 -31.17 -6.83 33.48
C LEU A 9 -30.42 -6.27 32.28
N VAL A 10 -29.08 -6.42 32.28
CA VAL A 10 -28.27 -6.20 31.08
C VAL A 10 -28.39 -7.45 30.21
N ALA A 11 -29.03 -7.31 29.05
CA ALA A 11 -29.10 -8.35 28.04
C ALA A 11 -27.69 -8.61 27.47
N ASN A 12 -27.13 -9.78 27.78
CA ASN A 12 -25.89 -10.26 27.15
C ASN A 12 -26.28 -10.92 25.82
N ALA A 13 -26.17 -10.19 24.71
CA ALA A 13 -26.44 -10.73 23.39
C ALA A 13 -25.32 -11.72 22.99
N LEU A 14 -25.67 -13.00 23.05
CA LEU A 14 -24.86 -14.13 22.61
C LEU A 14 -24.90 -14.18 21.06
N ILE A 15 -23.80 -13.89 20.37
CA ILE A 15 -23.66 -14.19 18.95
C ILE A 15 -22.88 -15.50 18.81
N LEU A 16 -23.62 -16.58 18.53
CA LEU A 16 -23.08 -17.88 18.17
C LEU A 16 -22.68 -17.86 16.69
N LEU A 17 -21.37 -17.95 16.43
CA LEU A 17 -20.82 -18.32 15.12
C LEU A 17 -20.91 -19.84 14.98
N VAL A 18 -21.76 -20.32 14.06
CA VAL A 18 -21.75 -21.72 13.62
C VAL A 18 -21.34 -21.79 12.16
N PHE A 19 -20.23 -22.49 11.94
CA PHE A 19 -19.69 -22.88 10.63
C PHE A 19 -20.40 -24.13 10.10
N GLY A 20 -20.48 -24.24 8.77
CA GLY A 20 -20.85 -25.47 8.03
C GLY A 20 -21.95 -25.17 7.01
N SER A 21 -21.70 -25.25 5.71
CA SER A 21 -21.48 -26.54 5.05
C SER A 21 -20.72 -26.39 3.73
N CYS A 22 -19.82 -27.35 3.51
CA CYS A 22 -19.23 -27.68 2.23
C CYS A 22 -20.30 -28.31 1.32
N SER A 23 -20.34 -27.93 0.03
CA SER A 23 -20.81 -28.77 -1.08
C SER A 23 -20.34 -28.20 -2.42
N ASN A 24 -19.76 -29.09 -3.22
CA ASN A 24 -19.39 -28.90 -4.63
C ASN A 24 -20.63 -28.94 -5.54
N ASP A 25 -20.44 -28.41 -6.76
CA ASP A 25 -21.27 -28.53 -7.97
C ASP A 25 -22.50 -27.61 -8.09
N SER A 26 -22.32 -26.47 -8.79
CA SER A 26 -23.04 -26.22 -10.05
C SER A 26 -22.53 -24.96 -10.75
N GLN A 27 -21.89 -25.21 -11.89
CA GLN A 27 -21.51 -24.27 -12.92
C GLN A 27 -22.76 -23.75 -13.65
N ALA A 28 -23.06 -22.46 -13.49
CA ALA A 28 -23.84 -21.66 -14.43
C ALA A 28 -23.40 -20.20 -14.20
N GLY A 29 -22.63 -19.55 -15.05
CA GLY A 29 -22.80 -19.53 -16.50
C GLY A 29 -23.54 -18.27 -16.93
N THR A 30 -23.16 -17.08 -16.43
CA THR A 30 -23.45 -15.81 -17.10
C THR A 30 -22.13 -15.09 -17.35
N LYS A 31 -21.59 -15.31 -18.55
CA LYS A 31 -20.58 -14.48 -19.19
C LYS A 31 -21.18 -13.08 -19.34
N SER A 32 -20.83 -12.18 -18.43
CA SER A 32 -20.88 -10.75 -18.75
C SER A 32 -19.58 -10.42 -19.45
N ASP A 33 -19.66 -10.32 -20.78
CA ASP A 33 -18.64 -9.71 -21.64
C ASP A 33 -18.49 -8.23 -21.24
N ALA A 34 -17.71 -8.00 -20.19
CA ALA A 34 -17.02 -6.73 -19.97
C ALA A 34 -15.57 -6.92 -20.46
N SER A 35 -15.42 -7.21 -21.74
CA SER A 35 -14.15 -7.17 -22.46
C SER A 35 -13.77 -5.71 -22.72
N VAL A 36 -13.57 -4.95 -21.63
CA VAL A 36 -12.79 -3.71 -21.68
C VAL A 36 -11.32 -4.15 -21.81
N SER A 37 -10.79 -3.96 -23.00
CA SER A 37 -9.41 -4.29 -23.36
C SER A 37 -8.42 -3.62 -22.40
N SER A 38 -7.92 -4.36 -21.41
CA SER A 38 -6.86 -3.97 -20.48
C SER A 38 -5.47 -3.91 -21.14
N SER A 39 -5.42 -3.77 -22.46
CA SER A 39 -4.24 -4.07 -23.29
C SER A 39 -3.39 -2.84 -23.64
N HIS A 40 -3.84 -1.62 -23.32
CA HIS A 40 -3.19 -0.39 -23.77
C HIS A 40 -2.34 0.31 -22.71
N VAL A 41 -2.83 0.47 -21.47
CA VAL A 41 -2.09 1.18 -20.41
C VAL A 41 -0.88 0.37 -19.94
N GLY A 42 -1.05 -0.95 -19.76
CA GLY A 42 0.04 -1.83 -19.33
C GLY A 42 1.15 -2.03 -20.38
N ARG A 43 0.87 -1.81 -21.67
CA ARG A 43 1.89 -1.88 -22.74
C ARG A 43 2.71 -0.60 -22.86
N ASN A 44 2.12 0.55 -22.53
CA ASN A 44 2.81 1.83 -22.67
C ASN A 44 3.91 1.97 -21.62
N VAL A 45 3.62 1.59 -20.38
CA VAL A 45 4.53 1.69 -19.24
C VAL A 45 5.80 0.86 -19.39
N THR A 46 5.70 -0.33 -20.01
CA THR A 46 6.86 -1.21 -20.20
C THR A 46 7.92 -0.61 -21.12
N ASN A 47 7.51 0.23 -22.08
CA ASN A 47 8.39 0.85 -23.06
C ASN A 47 8.89 2.24 -22.63
N MET A 48 8.43 2.76 -21.50
CA MET A 48 8.89 4.06 -20.97
C MET A 48 10.30 3.95 -20.41
N SER A 49 11.10 4.99 -20.65
CA SER A 49 12.44 5.13 -20.08
C SER A 49 12.41 5.30 -18.56
N ALA A 50 13.57 5.18 -17.93
CA ALA A 50 13.69 5.43 -16.50
C ALA A 50 13.42 6.90 -16.15
N SER A 51 13.84 7.85 -16.99
CA SER A 51 13.56 9.27 -16.79
C SER A 51 12.06 9.61 -16.91
N GLU A 52 11.35 8.99 -17.86
CA GLU A 52 9.90 9.18 -18.00
C GLU A 52 9.13 8.62 -16.79
N LYS A 53 9.51 7.42 -16.33
CA LYS A 53 8.94 6.82 -15.11
C LYS A 53 9.22 7.69 -13.87
N TRP A 54 10.42 8.28 -13.76
CA TRP A 54 10.76 9.20 -12.67
C TRP A 54 9.83 10.42 -12.63
N ASN A 55 9.56 11.04 -13.77
CA ASN A 55 8.71 12.23 -13.86
C ASN A 55 7.24 11.98 -13.50
N LEU A 56 6.80 10.71 -13.54
CA LEU A 56 5.46 10.32 -13.13
C LEU A 56 5.34 9.98 -11.64
N LEU A 57 6.45 9.77 -10.94
CA LEU A 57 6.44 9.46 -9.51
C LEU A 57 6.12 10.71 -8.69
N THR A 58 5.08 10.64 -7.87
CA THR A 58 4.68 11.74 -6.98
C THR A 58 4.50 11.25 -5.54
N SER A 59 4.65 12.16 -4.56
CA SER A 59 4.50 11.83 -3.13
C SER A 59 3.12 11.27 -2.78
N GLU A 60 2.10 11.61 -3.57
CA GLU A 60 0.72 11.21 -3.33
C GLU A 60 0.41 9.77 -3.76
N MET A 61 1.29 9.15 -4.54
CA MET A 61 1.09 7.78 -5.02
C MET A 61 1.13 6.77 -3.87
N THR A 62 0.23 5.79 -3.95
CA THR A 62 0.24 4.61 -3.09
C THR A 62 1.15 3.53 -3.66
N ARG A 63 1.39 2.48 -2.88
CA ARG A 63 2.15 1.32 -3.36
C ARG A 63 1.55 0.69 -4.62
N ASP A 64 0.24 0.61 -4.71
CA ASP A 64 -0.42 -0.05 -5.84
C ASP A 64 -0.26 0.79 -7.10
N ASP A 65 -0.38 2.12 -6.99
CA ASP A 65 -0.13 3.06 -8.10
C ASP A 65 1.33 2.92 -8.60
N VAL A 66 2.29 2.83 -7.67
CA VAL A 66 3.70 2.61 -8.00
C VAL A 66 3.91 1.26 -8.67
N THR A 67 3.21 0.22 -8.23
CA THR A 67 3.32 -1.12 -8.82
C THR A 67 2.71 -1.16 -10.23
N GLN A 68 1.65 -0.39 -10.49
CA GLN A 68 1.11 -0.22 -11.83
C GLN A 68 2.08 0.53 -12.76
N LEU A 69 2.80 1.52 -12.24
CA LEU A 69 3.74 2.35 -13.00
C LEU A 69 5.13 1.70 -13.19
N LEU A 70 5.65 1.00 -12.19
CA LEU A 70 7.03 0.45 -12.23
C LEU A 70 7.06 -1.07 -12.39
N GLY A 71 5.89 -1.72 -12.38
CA GLY A 71 5.76 -3.17 -12.37
C GLY A 71 5.94 -3.77 -10.98
N GLN A 72 6.10 -5.09 -10.93
CA GLN A 72 6.24 -5.80 -9.67
C GLN A 72 7.61 -5.53 -9.01
N PRO A 73 7.65 -5.30 -7.68
CA PRO A 73 8.92 -5.11 -6.99
C PRO A 73 9.72 -6.42 -6.95
N LYS A 74 11.03 -6.33 -7.16
CA LYS A 74 11.96 -7.47 -7.06
C LYS A 74 12.16 -7.92 -5.63
N ASN A 75 12.27 -6.95 -4.72
CA ASN A 75 12.50 -7.17 -3.30
C ASN A 75 11.64 -6.22 -2.48
N SER A 76 11.25 -6.68 -1.29
CA SER A 76 10.59 -5.87 -0.29
C SER A 76 11.33 -5.96 1.04
N ARG A 77 11.55 -4.81 1.68
CA ARG A 77 12.10 -4.74 3.03
C ARG A 77 11.17 -3.87 3.88
N ARG A 78 10.44 -4.51 4.79
CA ARG A 78 9.71 -3.82 5.85
C ARG A 78 10.66 -3.51 7.00
N ARG A 79 10.67 -2.26 7.47
CA ARG A 79 11.25 -1.92 8.76
C ARG A 79 10.10 -1.85 9.76
N MET A 80 10.16 -2.68 10.81
CA MET A 80 9.31 -2.44 11.97
C MET A 80 9.72 -1.12 12.59
N SER A 81 8.91 -0.08 12.40
CA SER A 81 9.12 1.19 13.05
C SER A 81 8.67 1.07 14.51
N ALA A 82 9.62 1.20 15.43
CA ALA A 82 9.32 1.30 16.86
C ALA A 82 8.74 2.70 17.12
N VAL A 83 7.42 2.82 17.06
CA VAL A 83 6.74 4.06 17.42
C VAL A 83 6.97 4.32 18.92
N SER A 84 7.72 5.39 19.24
CA SER A 84 8.04 5.77 20.63
C SER A 84 6.77 6.01 21.45
N ARG A 85 6.81 5.78 22.77
CA ARG A 85 5.68 6.10 23.67
C ARG A 85 5.29 7.58 23.59
N GLU A 86 6.26 8.45 23.33
CA GLU A 86 6.08 9.90 23.18
C GLU A 86 5.25 10.27 21.95
N PHE A 87 5.28 9.45 20.89
CA PHE A 87 4.45 9.67 19.71
C PHE A 87 2.96 9.56 20.05
N ARG A 88 2.58 8.62 20.94
CA ARG A 88 1.18 8.39 21.31
C ARG A 88 0.57 9.54 22.11
N SER A 89 1.40 10.36 22.75
CA SER A 89 0.97 11.54 23.51
C SER A 89 0.85 12.81 22.65
N LEU A 90 1.29 12.80 21.40
CA LEU A 90 1.20 13.97 20.53
C LEU A 90 -0.25 14.22 20.07
N PRO A 91 -0.62 15.46 19.72
CA PRO A 91 -1.88 15.74 19.05
C PRO A 91 -2.04 14.93 17.75
N GLN A 92 -3.27 14.55 17.38
CA GLN A 92 -3.52 13.71 16.20
C GLN A 92 -2.96 14.28 14.89
N GLU A 93 -2.97 15.61 14.74
CA GLU A 93 -2.40 16.27 13.56
C GLU A 93 -0.89 16.05 13.48
N GLU A 94 -0.19 16.20 14.61
CA GLU A 94 1.26 16.00 14.71
C GLU A 94 1.63 14.52 14.51
N GLN A 95 0.82 13.61 15.07
CA GLN A 95 0.95 12.16 14.82
C GLN A 95 0.86 11.86 13.33
N ARG A 96 -0.18 12.37 12.63
CA ARG A 96 -0.33 12.17 11.18
C ARG A 96 0.85 12.73 10.41
N ARG A 97 1.32 13.93 10.75
CA ARG A 97 2.47 14.57 10.09
C ARG A 97 3.75 13.73 10.24
N ILE A 98 4.00 13.19 11.43
CA ILE A 98 5.16 12.33 11.69
C ILE A 98 5.01 11.00 10.95
N MET A 99 3.85 10.35 10.98
CA MET A 99 3.62 9.09 10.24
C MET A 99 3.81 9.27 8.74
N ALA A 100 3.37 10.39 8.18
CA ALA A 100 3.51 10.71 6.76
C ALA A 100 4.98 10.79 6.30
N ARG A 101 5.92 11.06 7.21
CA ARG A 101 7.37 11.18 6.93
C ARG A 101 8.18 9.99 7.45
N THR A 102 7.60 9.16 8.30
CA THR A 102 8.29 8.03 8.92
C THR A 102 8.28 6.86 7.97
N GLU A 103 9.47 6.46 7.51
CA GLU A 103 9.64 5.27 6.65
C GLU A 103 9.16 4.01 7.35
N GLU A 104 8.27 3.27 6.70
CA GLU A 104 7.82 1.94 7.11
C GLU A 104 8.43 0.86 6.23
N SER A 105 8.49 1.11 4.91
CA SER A 105 8.87 0.08 3.96
C SER A 105 9.63 0.62 2.77
N ARG A 106 10.51 -0.23 2.23
CA ARG A 106 11.27 0.03 1.02
C ARG A 106 11.05 -1.11 0.03
N PHE A 107 10.87 -0.77 -1.23
CA PHE A 107 10.70 -1.71 -2.34
C PHE A 107 11.64 -1.37 -3.49
N GLU A 108 12.18 -2.41 -4.11
CA GLU A 108 13.07 -2.29 -5.26
C GLU A 108 12.29 -2.58 -6.55
N TYR A 109 12.15 -1.58 -7.42
CA TYR A 109 11.48 -1.65 -8.71
C TYR A 109 12.48 -1.37 -9.83
N GLY A 110 13.22 -2.39 -10.28
CA GLY A 110 14.20 -2.22 -11.36
C GLY A 110 15.25 -1.15 -11.04
N ALA A 111 15.20 -0.02 -11.75
CA ALA A 111 16.06 1.14 -11.55
C ALA A 111 15.73 2.00 -10.32
N PHE A 112 14.64 1.72 -9.61
CA PHE A 112 14.14 2.55 -8.52
C PHE A 112 14.14 1.81 -7.19
N ASN A 113 14.51 2.52 -6.13
CA ASN A 113 14.31 2.14 -4.74
C ASN A 113 13.30 3.13 -4.15
N VAL A 114 12.07 2.67 -3.91
CA VAL A 114 10.95 3.51 -3.44
C VAL A 114 10.72 3.25 -1.95
N HIS A 115 10.69 4.32 -1.16
CA HIS A 115 10.44 4.30 0.27
C HIS A 115 9.04 4.85 0.55
N PHE A 116 8.27 4.08 1.32
CA PHE A 116 6.92 4.42 1.73
C PHE A 116 6.86 4.76 3.22
N SER A 117 6.04 5.75 3.54
CA SER A 117 5.71 6.11 4.91
C SER A 117 4.80 5.08 5.58
N GLN A 118 4.59 5.23 6.89
CA GLN A 118 3.56 4.49 7.63
C GLN A 118 2.12 4.72 7.14
N LEU A 119 1.90 5.79 6.36
CA LEU A 119 0.62 6.04 5.70
C LEU A 119 0.54 5.44 4.29
N GLY A 120 1.58 4.73 3.85
CA GLY A 120 1.64 4.10 2.53
C GLY A 120 1.90 5.08 1.37
N LYS A 121 2.45 6.27 1.64
CA LYS A 121 2.77 7.31 0.64
C LYS A 121 4.27 7.35 0.34
N ILE A 122 4.64 7.74 -0.88
CA ILE A 122 6.05 7.89 -1.25
C ILE A 122 6.66 9.03 -0.44
N ILE A 123 7.79 8.75 0.24
CA ILE A 123 8.57 9.77 0.97
C ILE A 123 9.95 9.99 0.37
N LYS A 124 10.47 9.01 -0.37
CA LYS A 124 11.78 9.07 -0.97
C LYS A 124 11.87 8.07 -2.12
N VAL A 125 12.50 8.48 -3.20
CA VAL A 125 12.89 7.60 -4.31
C VAL A 125 14.40 7.75 -4.53
N THR A 126 15.09 6.64 -4.72
CA THR A 126 16.53 6.59 -5.00
C THR A 126 16.80 5.66 -6.17
N SER A 127 18.00 5.72 -6.74
CA SER A 127 18.42 4.75 -7.75
C SER A 127 18.53 3.33 -7.17
N GLY A 128 18.22 2.37 -8.03
CA GLY A 128 18.21 0.93 -7.80
C GLY A 128 19.60 0.32 -7.79
N ASN A 129 19.73 -0.86 -8.42
CA ASN A 129 21.02 -1.49 -8.62
C ASN A 129 21.94 -0.62 -9.51
N PRO A 130 23.09 -0.12 -9.03
CA PRO A 130 23.97 0.76 -9.80
C PRO A 130 24.57 0.11 -11.06
N ASP A 131 24.61 -1.22 -11.13
CA ASP A 131 25.14 -1.94 -12.29
C ASP A 131 24.15 -1.97 -13.47
N SER A 132 22.86 -1.69 -13.22
CA SER A 132 21.85 -1.73 -14.26
C SER A 132 21.96 -0.52 -15.19
N ARG A 133 21.76 -0.74 -16.50
CA ARG A 133 21.74 0.34 -17.49
C ARG A 133 20.69 1.40 -17.14
N GLU A 134 19.49 0.98 -16.74
CA GLU A 134 18.39 1.87 -16.39
C GLU A 134 18.70 2.71 -15.12
N SER A 135 19.34 2.13 -14.11
CA SER A 135 19.75 2.89 -12.91
C SER A 135 20.80 3.94 -13.24
N ARG A 136 21.75 3.64 -14.14
CA ARG A 136 22.78 4.60 -14.57
C ARG A 136 22.19 5.74 -15.39
N GLU A 137 21.21 5.43 -16.23
CA GLU A 137 20.42 6.44 -16.94
C GLU A 137 19.67 7.35 -15.96
N LEU A 138 19.01 6.77 -14.96
CA LEU A 138 18.30 7.53 -13.92
C LEU A 138 19.24 8.44 -13.12
N VAL A 139 20.40 7.93 -12.69
CA VAL A 139 21.40 8.72 -11.97
C VAL A 139 21.86 9.90 -12.82
N ARG A 140 22.22 9.66 -14.08
CA ARG A 140 22.61 10.73 -15.01
C ARG A 140 21.51 11.78 -15.16
N PHE A 141 20.27 11.35 -15.36
CA PHE A 141 19.13 12.25 -15.51
C PHE A 141 18.85 13.10 -14.26
N VAL A 142 19.10 12.58 -13.05
CA VAL A 142 18.89 13.32 -11.80
C VAL A 142 20.06 14.25 -11.47
N GLU A 143 21.27 13.93 -11.93
CA GLU A 143 22.47 14.78 -11.77
C GLU A 143 22.55 15.91 -12.79
N GLU A 144 21.96 15.74 -13.98
CA GLU A 144 21.77 16.76 -15.02
C GLU A 144 20.68 17.78 -14.64
#